data_AF-G3IEJ0-F1
#
_entry.id   AF-G3IEJ0-F1
#
_cell.length_a   1.000
_cell.length_b   1.000
_cell.length_c   1.000
_cell.angle_alpha   90.00
_cell.angle_beta   90.00
_cell.angle_gamma   90.00
#
_symmetry.space_group_name_H-M   'P 1'
#
loop_
_entity.id
_entity.type
_entity.pdbx_description
1 polymer ?
#
loop_
_entity_poly.entity_id
_entity_poly.type
_entity_poly.pdbx_seq_one_letter_code
_entity_poly.pdbx_strand_id
1 'polypeptide(L)'
;MGPSAAWLVGGTGGQSHSVVTFFLLCLWKRYYYYLTNGIRKDMIAPEDEEVMVRIYKLIPKVLLATPGLEPLQVSLRSEKENDYYFSLMKSIVDYILMDPMEKKRLFIESIPRLFPHRVIRAPVPWHNVYQSAKKWNEEHLHTVNPMMYNLKELWFAECSEFEAKLEGYGKELETFRKREVMTTEEMKNNVEKLSELSKNLDLALTEFEVWNFVMGT
;
A
#
# COMPACT_ATOMS: atom_id res chain seq x y z
N MET A 1 52.04 -3.46 -4.85
CA MET A 1 51.32 -2.26 -5.33
C MET A 1 49.83 -2.55 -5.21
N GLY A 2 49.20 -2.12 -4.11
CA GLY A 2 47.76 -2.16 -3.91
C GLY A 2 47.33 -0.76 -3.47
N PRO A 3 46.20 -0.21 -3.94
CA PRO A 3 45.88 1.19 -3.70
C PRO A 3 45.59 1.39 -2.21
N SER A 4 46.44 2.21 -1.60
CA SER A 4 46.37 2.70 -0.23
C SER A 4 45.09 3.51 -0.04
N ALA A 5 44.28 3.14 0.95
CA ALA A 5 43.11 3.89 1.38
C ALA A 5 43.55 5.16 2.12
N ALA A 6 43.92 6.18 1.36
CA ALA A 6 44.17 7.54 1.83
C ALA A 6 43.08 8.47 1.27
N TRP A 7 41.90 8.40 1.87
CA TRP A 7 40.87 9.43 1.73
C TRP A 7 40.42 9.85 3.13
N LEU A 8 41.31 10.55 3.83
CA LEU A 8 40.95 11.36 4.98
C LEU A 8 41.49 12.76 4.75
N VAL A 9 40.56 13.71 4.84
CA VAL A 9 40.71 15.16 4.95
C VAL A 9 40.37 15.92 3.68
N GLY A 10 39.11 16.38 3.61
CA GLY A 10 38.72 17.52 2.79
C GLY A 10 37.28 17.47 2.28
N GLY A 11 36.40 18.27 2.91
CA GLY A 11 35.29 18.89 2.16
C GLY A 11 33.87 18.39 2.42
N THR A 12 33.10 19.28 3.05
CA THR A 12 31.64 19.51 2.90
C THR A 12 30.66 18.53 3.55
N GLY A 13 30.04 19.02 4.64
CA GLY A 13 28.86 18.41 5.26
C GLY A 13 27.68 18.40 4.29
N GLY A 14 27.12 17.22 4.07
CA GLY A 14 25.97 17.01 3.20
C GLY A 14 25.73 15.56 2.78
N GLN A 15 26.76 14.70 2.82
CA GLN A 15 26.66 13.29 2.41
C GLN A 15 26.78 12.26 3.54
N SER A 16 26.93 12.69 4.80
CA SER A 16 27.22 11.77 5.90
C SER A 16 26.06 10.81 6.22
N HIS A 17 24.81 11.24 6.14
CA HIS A 17 23.67 10.38 6.48
C HIS A 17 23.45 9.23 5.47
N SER A 18 23.59 9.50 4.17
CA SER A 18 23.38 8.49 3.12
C SER A 18 24.52 7.47 3.08
N VAL A 19 25.76 7.92 3.26
CA VAL A 19 26.93 7.01 3.31
C VAL A 19 26.87 6.14 4.58
N VAL A 20 26.53 6.71 5.74
CA VAL A 20 26.41 5.94 7.00
C VAL A 20 25.29 4.91 6.93
N THR A 21 24.11 5.25 6.38
CA THR A 21 23.03 4.26 6.20
C THR A 21 23.40 3.19 5.18
N PHE A 22 24.08 3.53 4.07
CA PHE A 22 24.51 2.56 3.07
C PHE A 22 25.56 1.57 3.62
N PHE A 23 26.53 2.07 4.40
CA PHE A 23 27.54 1.23 5.07
C PHE A 23 26.91 0.33 6.15
N LEU A 24 26.00 0.86 6.98
CA LEU A 24 25.28 0.06 7.98
C LEU A 24 24.38 -1.02 7.35
N LEU A 25 23.70 -0.69 6.24
CA LEU A 25 22.88 -1.65 5.50
C LEU A 25 23.75 -2.76 4.88
N CYS A 26 24.95 -2.41 4.38
CA CYS A 26 25.89 -3.37 3.80
C CYS A 26 26.51 -4.30 4.87
N LEU A 27 26.85 -3.77 6.05
CA LEU A 27 27.37 -4.56 7.18
C LEU A 27 26.31 -5.52 7.74
N TRP A 28 25.05 -5.08 7.83
CA TRP A 28 23.95 -5.94 8.28
C TRP A 28 23.68 -7.09 7.30
N LYS A 29 23.78 -6.84 5.99
CA LYS A 29 23.65 -7.89 4.97
C LYS A 29 24.69 -9.01 5.14
N ARG A 30 25.93 -8.67 5.52
CA ARG A 30 26.99 -9.66 5.73
C ARG A 30 26.77 -10.48 7.00
N TYR A 31 26.39 -9.81 8.08
CA TYR A 31 25.99 -10.49 9.32
C TYR A 31 24.81 -11.46 9.07
N TYR A 32 23.77 -11.00 8.36
CA TYR A 32 22.60 -11.80 8.02
C TYR A 32 22.92 -12.97 7.07
N TYR A 33 23.90 -12.81 6.18
CA TYR A 33 24.38 -13.88 5.32
C TYR A 33 24.96 -15.05 6.12
N TYR A 34 25.81 -14.77 7.12
CA TYR A 34 26.36 -15.82 7.99
C TYR A 34 25.29 -16.44 8.90
N LEU A 35 24.29 -15.65 9.28
CA LEU A 35 23.17 -16.14 10.06
C LEU A 35 22.30 -17.14 9.28
N THR A 36 22.07 -16.89 7.99
CA THR A 36 21.19 -17.71 7.14
C THR A 36 21.92 -18.84 6.39
N ASN A 37 23.19 -18.64 6.00
CA ASN A 37 23.95 -19.60 5.19
C ASN A 37 25.16 -20.21 5.92
N GLY A 38 25.60 -19.61 7.04
CA GLY A 38 26.84 -20.03 7.72
C GLY A 38 26.68 -21.28 8.56
N ILE A 39 25.48 -21.52 9.11
CA ILE A 39 25.19 -22.66 9.99
C ILE A 39 24.06 -23.46 9.35
N ARG A 40 24.31 -24.74 9.10
CA ARG A 40 23.28 -25.63 8.58
C ARG A 40 22.37 -26.12 9.72
N LYS A 41 21.09 -26.34 9.41
CA LYS A 41 20.07 -26.75 10.40
C LYS A 41 20.39 -28.11 11.05
N ASP A 42 21.08 -29.02 10.35
CA ASP A 42 21.53 -30.33 10.86
C ASP A 42 22.57 -30.24 11.98
N MET A 43 23.27 -29.11 12.10
CA MET A 43 24.30 -28.91 13.12
C MET A 43 23.73 -28.40 14.46
N ILE A 44 22.43 -28.07 14.48
CA ILE A 44 21.76 -27.49 15.64
C ILE A 44 20.94 -28.59 16.31
N ALA A 45 20.95 -28.59 17.65
CA ALA A 45 20.14 -29.51 18.41
C ALA A 45 18.65 -29.33 18.03
N PRO A 46 17.97 -30.40 17.58
CA PRO A 46 16.56 -30.32 17.24
C PRO A 46 15.76 -29.91 18.47
N GLU A 47 14.63 -29.26 18.22
CA GLU A 47 13.73 -28.88 19.29
C GLU A 47 13.14 -30.12 19.99
N ASP A 48 13.02 -30.05 21.31
CA ASP A 48 12.28 -31.03 22.11
C ASP A 48 10.78 -30.99 21.78
N GLU A 49 10.23 -32.13 21.35
CA GLU A 49 8.83 -32.29 20.97
C GLU A 49 7.85 -31.95 22.12
N GLU A 50 8.30 -32.04 23.37
CA GLU A 50 7.48 -31.67 24.52
C GLU A 50 7.18 -30.18 24.60
N VAL A 51 8.03 -29.31 24.00
CA VAL A 51 7.84 -27.85 24.03
C VAL A 51 6.51 -27.47 23.38
N MET A 52 6.21 -28.04 22.22
CA MET A 52 4.94 -27.78 21.54
C MET A 52 3.75 -28.30 22.34
N VAL A 53 3.88 -29.46 22.99
CA VAL A 53 2.83 -30.00 23.87
C VAL A 53 2.59 -29.07 25.06
N ARG A 54 3.64 -28.50 25.66
CA ARG A 54 3.53 -27.50 26.73
C ARG A 54 2.83 -26.23 26.24
N ILE A 55 3.15 -25.74 25.05
CA ILE A 55 2.51 -24.56 24.45
C ILE A 55 1.01 -24.82 24.22
N TYR A 56 0.65 -25.95 23.64
CA TYR A 56 -0.77 -26.29 23.39
C TYR A 56 -1.59 -26.40 24.68
N LYS A 57 -0.98 -26.77 25.81
CA LYS A 57 -1.66 -26.79 27.12
C LYS A 57 -2.03 -25.39 27.63
N LEU A 58 -1.31 -24.35 27.20
CA LEU A 58 -1.57 -22.95 27.60
C LEU A 58 -2.65 -22.29 26.73
N ILE A 59 -2.97 -22.87 25.57
CA ILE A 59 -3.93 -22.31 24.62
C ILE A 59 -5.33 -22.83 24.94
N PRO A 60 -6.37 -21.97 24.98
CA PRO A 60 -7.75 -22.40 25.15
C PRO A 60 -8.19 -23.40 24.07
N LYS A 61 -8.83 -24.51 24.50
CA LYS A 61 -9.27 -25.60 23.61
C LYS A 61 -10.24 -25.17 22.52
N VAL A 62 -11.02 -24.12 22.76
CA VAL A 62 -11.98 -23.55 21.78
C VAL A 62 -11.27 -23.07 20.52
N LEU A 63 -10.10 -22.44 20.67
CA LEU A 63 -9.30 -21.93 19.55
C LEU A 63 -8.65 -23.08 18.77
N LEU A 64 -8.29 -24.16 19.46
CA LEU A 64 -7.70 -25.35 18.85
C LEU A 64 -8.71 -26.15 18.03
N ALA A 65 -9.97 -26.21 18.49
CA ALA A 65 -11.04 -26.98 17.84
C ALA A 65 -11.73 -26.26 16.67
N THR A 66 -11.39 -24.98 16.41
CA THR A 66 -12.04 -24.18 15.36
C THR A 66 -11.38 -24.47 14.00
N PRO A 67 -12.10 -25.04 13.02
CA PRO A 67 -11.50 -25.47 11.75
C PRO A 67 -10.97 -24.31 10.90
N GLY A 68 -11.59 -23.13 10.97
CA GLY A 68 -11.11 -21.94 10.26
C GLY A 68 -9.76 -21.40 10.74
N LEU A 69 -9.30 -21.81 11.94
CA LEU A 69 -8.03 -21.38 12.53
C LEU A 69 -6.89 -22.37 12.27
N GLU A 70 -7.17 -23.52 11.66
CA GLU A 70 -6.16 -24.55 11.39
C GLU A 70 -4.98 -24.04 10.51
N PRO A 71 -5.20 -23.27 9.43
CA PRO A 71 -4.09 -22.72 8.64
C PRO A 71 -3.19 -21.77 9.47
N LEU A 72 -3.81 -20.98 10.35
CA LEU A 72 -3.10 -20.07 11.24
C LEU A 72 -2.27 -20.86 12.26
N GLN A 73 -2.81 -21.95 12.82
CA GLN A 73 -2.07 -22.81 13.75
C GLN A 73 -0.83 -23.43 13.10
N VAL A 74 -0.93 -23.86 11.83
CA VAL A 74 0.21 -24.40 11.08
C VAL A 74 1.25 -23.31 10.83
N SER A 75 0.81 -22.12 10.40
CA SER A 75 1.71 -20.97 10.18
C SER A 75 2.47 -20.60 11.46
N LEU A 76 1.76 -20.47 12.58
CA LEU A 76 2.36 -20.12 13.87
C LEU A 76 3.31 -21.19 14.39
N ARG A 77 2.99 -22.47 14.18
CA ARG A 77 3.91 -23.56 14.53
C ARG A 77 5.21 -23.46 13.72
N SER A 78 5.11 -23.19 12.42
CA SER A 78 6.27 -23.02 11.55
C SER A 78 7.09 -21.79 11.92
N GLU A 79 6.44 -20.66 12.20
CA GLU A 79 7.08 -19.42 12.66
C GLU A 79 7.87 -19.67 13.95
N LYS A 80 7.23 -20.30 14.93
CA LYS A 80 7.85 -20.68 16.21
C LYS A 80 9.08 -21.57 16.00
N GLU A 81 8.98 -22.59 15.14
CA GLU A 81 10.12 -23.46 14.81
C GLU A 81 11.26 -22.65 14.19
N ASN A 82 10.95 -21.80 13.21
CA ASN A 82 11.95 -20.94 12.56
C ASN A 82 12.64 -20.00 13.58
N ASP A 83 11.89 -19.43 14.53
CA ASP A 83 12.43 -18.58 15.58
C ASP A 83 13.40 -19.32 16.50
N TYR A 84 13.13 -20.58 16.84
CA TYR A 84 14.03 -21.40 17.64
C TYR A 84 15.39 -21.56 16.95
N TYR A 85 15.38 -22.01 15.69
CA TYR A 85 16.62 -22.21 14.93
C TYR A 85 17.33 -20.88 14.66
N PHE A 86 16.60 -19.83 14.30
CA PHE A 86 17.16 -18.51 14.04
C PHE A 86 17.82 -17.93 15.30
N SER A 87 17.17 -18.05 16.46
CA SER A 87 17.71 -17.58 17.74
C SER A 87 18.99 -18.33 18.13
N LEU A 88 19.05 -19.65 17.92
CA LEU A 88 20.26 -20.43 18.18
C LEU A 88 21.40 -20.09 17.22
N MET A 89 21.11 -20.01 15.91
CA MET A 89 22.10 -19.57 14.91
C MET A 89 22.64 -18.19 15.26
N LYS A 90 21.75 -17.28 15.68
CA LYS A 90 22.11 -15.93 16.10
C LYS A 90 23.04 -15.96 17.30
N SER A 91 22.70 -16.75 18.32
CA SER A 91 23.51 -16.87 19.53
C SER A 91 24.90 -17.44 19.24
N ILE A 92 25.01 -18.41 18.33
CA ILE A 92 26.30 -18.98 17.89
C ILE A 92 27.13 -17.95 17.13
N VAL A 93 26.54 -17.25 16.16
CA VAL A 93 27.24 -16.22 15.39
C VAL A 93 27.66 -15.07 16.30
N ASP A 94 26.79 -14.61 17.19
CA ASP A 94 27.12 -13.57 18.17
C ASP A 94 28.27 -13.99 19.08
N TYR A 95 28.30 -15.25 19.51
CA TYR A 95 29.41 -15.81 20.30
C TYR A 95 30.73 -15.81 19.52
N ILE A 96 30.74 -16.28 18.27
CA ILE A 96 31.94 -16.27 17.41
C ILE A 96 32.43 -14.84 17.22
N LEU A 97 31.51 -13.90 16.99
CA LEU A 97 31.84 -12.49 16.83
C LEU A 97 32.23 -11.81 18.14
N MET A 98 32.19 -12.46 19.30
CA MET A 98 32.85 -11.92 20.49
C MET A 98 34.36 -11.82 20.29
N ASP A 99 34.96 -12.72 19.49
CA ASP A 99 36.38 -12.68 19.15
C ASP A 99 36.70 -11.55 18.14
N PRO A 100 37.55 -10.57 18.52
CA PRO A 100 37.99 -9.50 17.61
C PRO A 100 38.74 -9.99 16.37
N MET A 101 39.40 -11.15 16.43
CA MET A 101 40.10 -11.74 15.28
C MET A 101 39.11 -12.24 14.23
N GLU A 102 38.07 -12.96 14.65
CA GLU A 102 37.01 -13.45 13.77
C GLU A 102 36.20 -12.31 13.15
N LYS A 103 35.91 -11.25 13.92
CA LYS A 103 35.29 -10.02 13.38
C LYS A 103 36.08 -9.41 12.22
N LYS A 104 37.41 -9.33 12.36
CA LYS A 104 38.30 -8.82 11.31
C LYS A 104 38.37 -9.77 10.12
N ARG A 105 38.48 -11.09 10.35
CA ARG A 105 38.51 -12.13 9.30
C ARG A 105 37.23 -12.14 8.46
N LEU A 106 36.07 -11.98 9.11
CA LEU A 106 34.76 -12.00 8.48
C LEU A 106 34.33 -10.62 7.93
N PHE A 107 35.14 -9.58 8.13
CA PHE A 107 34.85 -8.20 7.73
C PHE A 107 33.51 -7.69 8.30
N ILE A 108 33.22 -8.04 9.55
CA ILE A 108 32.06 -7.54 10.29
C ILE A 108 32.57 -6.49 11.28
N GLU A 109 32.59 -5.24 10.82
CA GLU A 109 33.15 -4.10 11.57
C GLU A 109 32.29 -3.73 12.78
N SER A 110 30.97 -3.81 12.64
CA SER A 110 30.04 -3.61 13.76
C SER A 110 28.75 -4.41 13.57
N ILE A 111 28.25 -4.97 14.67
CA ILE A 111 26.92 -5.59 14.75
C ILE A 111 25.95 -4.50 15.21
N PRO A 112 24.75 -4.37 14.62
CA PRO A 112 23.76 -3.42 15.10
C PRO A 112 23.51 -3.61 16.59
N ARG A 113 23.66 -2.54 17.36
CA ARG A 113 23.32 -2.59 18.79
C ARG A 113 21.82 -2.77 18.92
N LEU A 114 21.41 -3.76 19.70
CA LEU A 114 20.03 -3.90 20.11
C LEU A 114 19.58 -2.60 20.79
N PHE A 115 18.31 -2.22 20.57
CA PHE A 115 17.74 -1.08 21.25
C PHE A 115 17.83 -1.31 22.76
N PRO A 116 18.42 -0.37 23.53
CA PRO A 116 18.61 -0.58 24.96
C PRO A 116 17.24 -0.73 25.63
N HIS A 117 17.05 -1.80 26.41
CA HIS A 117 15.83 -1.99 27.15
C HIS A 117 15.78 -0.97 28.29
N ARG A 118 15.01 0.11 28.12
CA ARG A 118 14.88 1.16 29.12
C ARG A 118 13.77 0.79 30.08
N VAL A 119 14.14 0.35 31.29
CA VAL A 119 13.17 0.20 32.38
C VAL A 119 12.97 1.58 33.01
N ILE A 120 11.87 2.24 32.65
CA ILE A 120 11.47 3.52 33.26
C ILE A 120 10.96 3.23 34.67
N ARG A 121 11.60 3.80 35.71
CA ARG A 121 11.21 3.67 37.12
C ARG A 121 10.55 4.96 37.62
N ALA A 122 9.65 4.83 38.58
CA ALA A 122 8.90 5.95 39.15
C ALA A 122 9.70 6.74 40.21
N PRO A 123 9.37 8.03 40.45
CA PRO A 123 8.41 8.83 39.70
C PRO A 123 9.05 9.46 38.46
N VAL A 124 8.39 9.30 37.31
CA VAL A 124 8.89 9.79 36.03
C VAL A 124 8.54 11.28 35.89
N PRO A 125 9.47 12.17 35.45
CA PRO A 125 9.21 13.61 35.41
C PRO A 125 7.98 14.02 34.59
N TRP A 126 7.60 13.21 33.60
CA TRP A 126 6.43 13.44 32.74
C TRP A 126 5.16 12.71 33.20
N HIS A 127 5.14 12.10 34.39
CA HIS A 127 3.98 11.33 34.87
C HIS A 127 2.67 12.12 34.84
N ASN A 128 2.68 13.34 35.40
CA ASN A 128 1.49 14.19 35.45
C ASN A 128 1.07 14.67 34.06
N VAL A 129 2.04 14.98 33.18
CA VAL A 129 1.80 15.38 31.79
C VAL A 129 1.19 14.24 30.99
N TYR A 130 1.68 13.01 31.19
CA TYR A 130 1.10 11.82 30.57
C TYR A 130 -0.33 11.56 31.06
N GLN A 131 -0.58 11.66 32.37
CA GLN A 131 -1.92 11.45 32.92
C GLN A 131 -2.93 12.48 32.39
N SER A 132 -2.56 13.76 32.34
CA SER A 132 -3.45 14.80 31.82
C SER A 132 -3.72 14.61 30.32
N ALA A 133 -2.67 14.33 29.52
CA ALA A 133 -2.81 14.06 28.09
C ALA A 133 -3.63 12.79 27.82
N LYS A 134 -3.43 11.73 28.62
CA LYS A 134 -4.21 10.50 28.52
C LYS A 134 -5.69 10.76 28.78
N LYS A 135 -6.03 11.44 29.87
CA LYS A 135 -7.42 11.79 30.19
C LYS A 135 -8.06 12.63 29.08
N TRP A 136 -7.33 13.63 28.59
CA TRP A 136 -7.80 14.45 27.48
C TRP A 136 -8.06 13.61 26.22
N ASN A 137 -7.16 12.68 25.87
CA ASN A 137 -7.36 11.77 24.76
C ASN A 137 -8.55 10.83 24.99
N GLU A 138 -8.74 10.28 26.19
CA GLU A 138 -9.89 9.40 26.48
C GLU A 138 -11.24 10.13 26.33
N GLU A 139 -11.29 11.41 26.68
CA GLU A 139 -12.49 12.24 26.57
C GLU A 139 -12.73 12.75 25.15
N HIS A 140 -11.68 13.07 24.38
CA HIS A 140 -11.80 13.83 23.12
C HIS A 140 -11.38 13.05 21.87
N LEU A 141 -10.64 11.95 21.99
CA LEU A 141 -10.20 11.14 20.86
C LEU A 141 -11.24 10.09 20.50
N HIS A 142 -12.23 10.49 19.72
CA HIS A 142 -13.28 9.59 19.24
C HIS A 142 -12.86 8.69 18.06
N THR A 143 -11.61 8.76 17.60
CA THR A 143 -11.10 7.90 16.51
C THR A 143 -11.22 6.41 16.82
N VAL A 144 -11.13 6.03 18.10
CA VAL A 144 -11.30 4.64 18.57
C VAL A 144 -12.76 4.28 18.88
N ASN A 145 -13.69 5.24 18.80
CA ASN A 145 -15.10 4.98 19.05
C ASN A 145 -15.73 4.26 17.83
N PRO A 146 -16.36 3.08 18.01
CA PRO A 146 -17.05 2.37 16.93
C PRO A 146 -18.07 3.23 16.17
N MET A 147 -18.70 4.20 16.84
CA MET A 147 -19.64 5.14 16.20
C MET A 147 -18.95 6.05 15.18
N MET A 148 -17.69 6.42 15.42
CA MET A 148 -16.93 7.24 14.48
C MET A 148 -16.59 6.45 13.20
N TYR A 149 -16.34 5.15 13.34
CA TYR A 149 -16.17 4.26 12.19
C TYR A 149 -17.47 4.18 11.38
N ASN A 150 -18.61 3.95 12.04
CA ASN A 150 -19.91 3.91 11.35
C ASN A 150 -20.26 5.24 10.66
N LEU A 151 -19.99 6.37 11.31
CA LEU A 151 -20.22 7.70 10.73
C LEU A 151 -19.35 7.93 9.50
N LYS A 152 -18.08 7.48 9.56
CA LYS A 152 -17.16 7.52 8.43
C LYS A 152 -17.70 6.69 7.26
N GLU A 153 -18.14 5.46 7.51
CA GLU A 153 -18.71 4.59 6.46
C GLU A 153 -19.98 5.21 5.83
N LEU A 154 -20.89 5.75 6.65
CA LEU A 154 -22.08 6.45 6.17
C LEU A 154 -21.73 7.66 5.31
N TRP A 155 -20.76 8.47 5.74
CA TRP A 155 -20.27 9.61 4.97
C TRP A 155 -19.74 9.19 3.60
N PHE A 156 -18.92 8.13 3.54
CA PHE A 156 -18.41 7.63 2.27
C PHE A 156 -19.51 7.09 1.35
N ALA A 157 -20.52 6.41 1.91
CA ALA A 157 -21.65 5.91 1.14
C ALA A 157 -22.46 7.05 0.51
N GLU A 158 -22.86 8.04 1.31
CA GLU A 158 -23.65 9.19 0.83
C GLU A 158 -22.87 10.06 -0.17
N CYS A 159 -21.59 10.33 0.09
CA CYS A 159 -20.75 11.07 -0.86
C CYS A 159 -20.59 10.33 -2.19
N SER A 160 -20.42 9.01 -2.15
CA SER A 160 -20.32 8.20 -3.39
C SER A 160 -21.63 8.21 -4.18
N GLU A 161 -22.78 8.12 -3.51
CA GLU A 161 -24.08 8.23 -4.18
C GLU A 161 -24.27 9.61 -4.83
N PHE A 162 -23.87 10.67 -4.13
CA PHE A 162 -23.93 12.03 -4.66
C PHE A 162 -23.03 12.23 -5.87
N GLU A 163 -21.80 11.71 -5.84
CA GLU A 163 -20.87 11.73 -6.98
C GLU A 163 -21.44 10.99 -8.19
N ALA A 164 -22.05 9.82 -7.98
CA ALA A 164 -22.69 9.06 -9.05
C ALA A 164 -23.86 9.82 -9.69
N LYS A 165 -24.68 10.53 -8.88
CA LYS A 165 -25.76 11.39 -9.40
C LYS A 165 -25.22 12.56 -10.21
N LEU A 166 -24.16 13.22 -9.75
CA LEU A 166 -23.51 14.31 -10.50
C LEU A 166 -22.95 13.83 -11.83
N GLU A 167 -22.32 12.65 -11.87
CA GLU A 167 -21.85 12.05 -13.12
C GLU A 167 -23.02 11.74 -14.07
N GLY A 168 -24.14 11.25 -13.52
CA GLY A 168 -25.39 11.05 -14.25
C GLY A 168 -25.89 12.34 -14.91
N TYR A 169 -26.03 13.43 -14.15
CA TYR A 169 -26.44 14.73 -14.69
C TYR A 169 -25.44 15.29 -15.72
N GLY A 170 -24.14 15.09 -15.52
CA GLY A 170 -23.12 15.45 -16.51
C GLY A 170 -23.33 14.74 -17.84
N LYS A 171 -23.62 13.43 -17.80
CA LYS A 171 -23.94 12.64 -19.01
C LYS A 171 -25.23 13.11 -19.68
N GLU A 172 -26.27 13.41 -18.91
CA GLU A 172 -27.53 13.95 -19.45
C GLU A 172 -27.31 15.28 -20.16
N LEU A 173 -26.63 16.23 -19.54
CA LEU A 173 -26.29 17.53 -20.16
C LEU A 173 -25.48 17.34 -21.44
N GLU A 174 -24.53 16.41 -21.44
CA GLU A 174 -23.75 16.08 -22.64
C GLU A 174 -24.61 15.49 -23.76
N THR A 175 -25.63 14.68 -23.42
CA THR A 175 -26.59 14.18 -24.42
C THR A 175 -27.50 15.27 -24.95
N PHE A 176 -27.96 16.21 -24.10
CA PHE A 176 -28.73 17.37 -24.54
C PHE A 176 -27.92 18.26 -25.47
N ARG A 177 -26.68 18.58 -25.09
CA ARG A 177 -25.74 19.32 -25.93
C ARG A 177 -25.56 18.68 -27.30
N LYS A 178 -25.36 17.36 -27.37
CA LYS A 178 -25.23 16.63 -28.64
C LYS A 178 -26.50 16.62 -29.48
N ARG A 179 -27.69 16.70 -28.86
CA ARG A 179 -28.98 16.75 -29.57
C ARG A 179 -29.31 18.16 -30.07
N GLU A 180 -28.94 19.20 -29.33
CA GLU A 180 -29.13 20.60 -29.75
C GLU A 180 -28.12 21.04 -30.81
N VAL A 181 -26.91 20.47 -30.80
CA VAL A 181 -25.92 20.69 -31.87
C VAL A 181 -26.39 19.96 -33.13
N MET A 182 -27.12 20.67 -33.98
CA MET A 182 -27.40 20.25 -35.35
C MET A 182 -26.07 19.99 -36.05
N THR A 183 -25.81 18.75 -36.43
CA THR A 183 -24.54 18.41 -37.08
C THR A 183 -24.47 19.08 -38.46
N THR A 184 -23.28 19.47 -38.91
CA THR A 184 -23.08 20.09 -40.23
C THR A 184 -23.56 19.17 -41.36
N GLU A 185 -23.53 17.86 -41.13
CA GLU A 185 -24.01 16.84 -42.07
C GLU A 185 -25.54 16.75 -42.12
N GLU A 186 -26.22 16.79 -40.97
CA GLU A 186 -27.69 16.87 -40.92
C GLU A 186 -28.19 18.18 -41.54
N MET A 187 -27.50 19.30 -41.29
CA MET A 187 -27.82 20.58 -41.92
C MET A 187 -27.65 20.51 -43.45
N LYS A 188 -26.56 19.90 -43.94
CA LYS A 188 -26.32 19.71 -45.37
C LYS A 188 -27.40 18.85 -46.02
N ASN A 189 -27.75 17.72 -45.41
CA ASN A 189 -28.83 16.85 -45.89
C ASN A 189 -30.19 17.57 -45.92
N ASN A 190 -30.47 18.43 -44.94
CA ASN A 190 -31.69 19.22 -44.91
C ASN A 190 -31.70 20.27 -46.03
N VAL A 191 -30.57 20.92 -46.30
CA VAL A 191 -30.42 21.88 -47.42
C VAL A 191 -30.60 21.17 -48.77
N GLU A 192 -30.05 19.97 -48.94
CA GLU A 192 -30.22 19.17 -50.16
C GLU A 192 -31.69 18.80 -50.38
N LYS A 193 -32.39 18.33 -49.34
CA LYS A 193 -33.83 18.05 -49.40
C LYS A 193 -34.66 19.28 -49.74
N LEU A 194 -34.32 20.44 -49.18
CA LEU A 194 -34.99 21.70 -49.52
C LEU A 194 -34.74 22.12 -50.97
N SER A 195 -33.52 21.91 -51.49
CA SER A 195 -33.21 22.15 -52.90
C SER A 195 -33.99 21.23 -53.83
N GLU A 196 -34.13 19.96 -53.46
CA GLU A 196 -34.93 18.98 -54.22
C GLU A 196 -36.41 19.34 -54.21
N LEU A 197 -36.95 19.75 -53.05
CA LEU A 197 -38.32 20.24 -52.94
C LEU A 197 -38.55 21.46 -53.84
N SER A 198 -37.61 22.43 -53.85
CA SER A 198 -37.68 23.60 -54.72
C SER A 198 -37.76 23.21 -56.20
N LYS A 199 -36.90 22.29 -56.64
CA LYS A 199 -36.94 21.80 -58.03
C LYS A 199 -38.25 21.12 -58.36
N ASN A 200 -38.80 20.32 -57.44
CA ASN A 200 -40.09 19.65 -57.64
C ASN A 200 -41.24 20.66 -57.74
N LEU A 201 -41.20 21.74 -56.95
CA LEU A 201 -42.15 22.84 -57.03
C LEU A 201 -42.04 23.61 -58.37
N ASP A 202 -40.83 23.91 -58.82
CA ASP A 202 -40.60 24.57 -60.11
C ASP A 202 -41.10 23.69 -61.28
N LEU A 203 -40.82 22.39 -61.23
CA LEU A 203 -41.33 21.43 -62.22
C LEU A 203 -42.86 21.40 -62.22
N ALA A 204 -43.49 21.26 -61.05
CA ALA A 204 -44.95 21.28 -60.95
C ALA A 204 -45.56 22.60 -61.45
N LEU A 205 -44.88 23.73 -61.26
CA LEU A 205 -45.31 25.03 -61.77
C LEU A 205 -45.20 25.10 -63.29
N THR A 206 -44.09 24.62 -63.88
CA THR A 206 -43.95 24.53 -65.34
C THR A 206 -44.95 23.56 -65.96
N GLU A 207 -45.23 22.42 -65.32
CA GLU A 207 -46.26 21.48 -65.76
C GLU A 207 -47.64 22.15 -65.72
N PHE A 208 -47.95 22.88 -64.66
CA PHE A 208 -49.20 23.63 -64.54
C PHE A 208 -49.32 24.71 -65.63
N GLU A 209 -48.26 25.47 -65.91
CA GLU A 209 -48.22 26.46 -66.99
C GLU A 209 -48.42 25.81 -68.37
N VAL A 210 -47.78 24.66 -68.63
CA VAL A 210 -47.96 23.87 -69.86
C VAL A 210 -49.40 23.36 -69.99
N TRP A 211 -49.99 22.84 -68.92
CA TRP A 211 -51.40 22.43 -68.89
C TRP A 211 -52.33 23.61 -69.17
N ASN A 212 -52.07 24.79 -68.61
CA ASN A 212 -52.86 26.00 -68.84
C ASN A 212 -52.76 26.49 -70.29
N PHE A 213 -51.59 26.36 -70.92
CA PHE A 213 -51.37 26.66 -72.33
C PHE A 213 -52.06 25.65 -73.28
N VAL A 214 -52.04 24.35 -72.94
CA VAL A 214 -52.65 23.27 -73.76
C VAL A 214 -54.18 23.26 -73.64
N MET A 215 -54.73 23.61 -72.48
CA MET A 215 -56.18 23.54 -72.20
C MET A 215 -56.97 24.81 -72.57
N GLY A 216 -56.31 25.84 -73.10
CA GLY A 216 -56.90 26.95 -73.84
C GLY A 216 -58.21 27.53 -73.30
N THR A 217 -58.10 28.53 -72.43
CA THR A 217 -59.03 29.67 -72.45
C THR A 217 -58.36 30.85 -73.11
#